data_AF-A0A1M5PP38-F1
#
_entry.id   AF-A0A1M5PP38-F1
#
_cell.length_a   1.000
_cell.length_b   1.000
_cell.length_c   1.000
_cell.angle_alpha   90.00
_cell.angle_beta   90.00
_cell.angle_gamma   90.00
#
_symmetry.space_group_name_H-M   'P 1'
#
loop_
_entity.id
_entity.type
_entity.pdbx_description
1 polymer ?
#
loop_
_entity_poly.entity_id
_entity_poly.type
_entity_poly.pdbx_seq_one_letter_code
_entity_poly.pdbx_strand_id
1 'polypeptide(L)'
;MNADATGDDSTRSDASGGDEPADDRPVHDTSWSANLEQPRHADDESAVVADAIDAVEHTAAGVHVNLVTHGDHGHPERFLFPALADRFGDDADWEFVDRCGCGGYVTRVRR
;
A
#
# COMPACT_ATOMS: atom_id res chain seq x y z
N MET A 1 38.65 -61.06 2.91
CA MET A 1 38.28 -60.82 1.50
C MET A 1 37.27 -59.68 1.50
N ASN A 2 37.71 -58.49 1.04
CA ASN A 2 37.05 -57.37 0.34
C ASN A 2 35.53 -57.15 0.55
N ALA A 3 34.96 -55.95 0.65
CA ALA A 3 35.33 -54.55 0.32
C ALA A 3 34.39 -53.61 1.15
N ASP A 4 34.75 -52.37 1.55
CA ASP A 4 34.58 -51.10 0.80
C ASP A 4 33.10 -50.85 0.38
N ALA A 5 32.39 -49.72 0.60
CA ALA A 5 32.73 -48.35 0.97
C ALA A 5 31.45 -47.56 1.34
N THR A 6 31.64 -46.47 2.11
CA THR A 6 31.14 -45.08 1.96
C THR A 6 29.67 -44.74 1.65
N GLY A 7 29.16 -43.74 2.39
CA GLY A 7 28.06 -42.83 2.05
C GLY A 7 27.84 -41.89 3.23
N ASP A 8 28.68 -40.88 3.42
CA ASP A 8 28.64 -39.52 2.85
C ASP A 8 27.42 -38.68 3.24
N ASP A 9 27.79 -37.55 3.82
CA ASP A 9 27.06 -36.41 4.35
C ASP A 9 26.05 -35.81 3.36
N SER A 10 24.82 -35.54 3.82
CA SER A 10 23.91 -34.58 3.18
C SER A 10 22.71 -34.29 4.08
N THR A 11 22.88 -33.37 5.04
CA THR A 11 21.75 -32.55 5.50
C THR A 11 21.93 -31.15 4.93
N ARG A 12 21.61 -31.01 3.63
CA ARG A 12 21.44 -29.70 3.01
C ARG A 12 20.20 -29.06 3.64
N SER A 13 20.45 -28.04 4.44
CA SER A 13 19.42 -27.14 4.95
C SER A 13 19.01 -26.24 3.79
N ASP A 14 17.92 -26.60 3.09
CA ASP A 14 17.25 -25.71 2.16
C ASP A 14 16.47 -24.66 2.96
N ALA A 15 17.18 -23.59 3.34
CA ALA A 15 16.56 -22.33 3.73
C ALA A 15 16.10 -21.63 2.44
N SER A 16 14.85 -21.85 2.05
CA SER A 16 14.20 -21.03 1.02
C SER A 16 14.00 -19.62 1.58
N GLY A 17 15.02 -18.79 1.44
CA GLY A 17 14.84 -17.34 1.43
C GLY A 17 14.01 -17.01 0.20
N GLY A 18 12.70 -16.89 0.38
CA GLY A 18 11.81 -16.37 -0.65
C GLY A 18 12.12 -14.89 -0.82
N ASP A 19 12.85 -14.54 -1.88
CA ASP A 19 12.70 -13.23 -2.51
C ASP A 19 11.23 -13.11 -2.90
N GLU A 20 10.44 -12.43 -2.07
CA GLU A 20 9.13 -11.95 -2.50
C GLU A 20 9.36 -11.09 -3.75
N PRO A 21 8.63 -11.33 -4.86
CA PRO A 21 8.86 -10.58 -6.08
C PRO A 21 8.68 -9.10 -5.78
N ALA A 22 9.70 -8.30 -6.15
CA ALA A 22 9.56 -6.85 -6.10
C ALA A 22 8.30 -6.46 -6.88
N ASP A 23 7.48 -5.60 -6.31
CA ASP A 23 6.27 -5.11 -6.95
C ASP A 23 6.67 -4.34 -8.22
N ASP A 24 6.47 -4.94 -9.39
CA ASP A 24 6.85 -4.38 -10.70
C ASP A 24 5.90 -3.25 -11.17
N ARG A 25 4.93 -2.83 -10.34
CA ARG A 25 4.04 -1.73 -10.72
C ARG A 25 4.84 -0.42 -10.88
N PRO A 26 4.58 0.36 -11.94
CA PRO A 26 5.29 1.61 -12.16
C PRO A 26 4.96 2.63 -11.06
N VAL A 27 6.00 3.32 -10.59
CA VAL A 27 5.86 4.45 -9.66
C VAL A 27 5.43 5.70 -10.42
N HIS A 28 4.50 6.46 -9.86
CA HIS A 28 4.06 7.74 -10.38
C HIS A 28 5.07 8.85 -10.03
N ASP A 29 5.67 9.47 -11.05
CA ASP A 29 6.62 10.59 -10.94
C ASP A 29 5.98 11.98 -11.18
N THR A 30 4.68 12.00 -11.42
CA THR A 30 3.86 13.21 -11.56
C THR A 30 2.62 13.10 -10.68
N SER A 31 2.14 14.24 -10.16
CA SER A 31 1.02 14.25 -9.22
C SER A 31 -0.25 13.72 -9.86
N TRP A 32 -0.98 12.91 -9.11
CA TRP A 32 -2.13 12.15 -9.64
C TRP A 32 -3.21 11.98 -8.57
N SER A 33 -4.34 11.39 -8.96
CA SER A 33 -5.44 11.10 -8.05
C SER A 33 -5.79 9.62 -8.09
N ALA A 34 -5.82 8.98 -6.92
CA ALA A 34 -6.31 7.62 -6.76
C ALA A 34 -7.83 7.66 -6.56
N ASN A 35 -8.57 7.05 -7.48
CA ASN A 35 -10.03 6.95 -7.38
C ASN A 35 -10.42 5.75 -6.51
N LEU A 36 -10.77 6.04 -5.25
CA LEU A 36 -11.25 5.08 -4.25
C LEU A 36 -12.78 5.21 -4.03
N GLU A 37 -13.51 5.63 -5.06
CA GLU A 37 -14.97 5.80 -5.04
C GLU A 37 -15.72 4.64 -5.73
N GLN A 38 -15.01 3.63 -6.22
CA GLN A 38 -15.64 2.48 -6.88
C GLN A 38 -16.54 1.68 -5.91
N PRO A 39 -17.55 0.94 -6.39
CA PRO A 39 -18.47 0.19 -5.53
C PRO A 39 -17.79 -0.73 -4.51
N ARG A 40 -16.68 -1.39 -4.87
CA ARG A 40 -15.90 -2.22 -3.94
C ARG A 40 -15.39 -1.46 -2.71
N HIS A 41 -15.18 -0.16 -2.84
CA HIS A 41 -14.75 0.71 -1.76
C HIS A 41 -15.92 1.26 -0.97
N ALA A 42 -17.15 1.32 -1.51
CA ALA A 42 -18.29 1.86 -0.79
C ALA A 42 -18.69 0.97 0.39
N ASP A 43 -18.59 -0.35 0.21
CA ASP A 43 -19.00 -1.35 1.22
C ASP A 43 -17.85 -1.84 2.11
N ASP A 44 -16.60 -1.47 1.81
CA ASP A 44 -15.41 -1.99 2.51
C ASP A 44 -14.38 -0.88 2.79
N GLU A 45 -14.35 -0.42 4.05
CA GLU A 45 -13.39 0.58 4.54
C GLU A 45 -11.95 0.05 4.51
N SER A 46 -11.75 -1.25 4.72
CA SER A 46 -10.40 -1.86 4.72
C SER A 46 -9.83 -1.89 3.30
N ALA A 47 -10.67 -2.10 2.29
CA ALA A 47 -10.26 -1.99 0.89
C ALA A 47 -9.85 -0.55 0.52
N VAL A 48 -10.54 0.46 1.06
CA VAL A 48 -10.13 1.87 0.87
C VAL A 48 -8.75 2.12 1.45
N VAL A 49 -8.52 1.66 2.69
CA VAL A 49 -7.25 1.88 3.39
C VAL A 49 -6.09 1.16 2.70
N ALA A 50 -6.28 -0.10 2.31
CA ALA A 50 -5.25 -0.88 1.62
C ALA A 50 -4.84 -0.20 0.30
N ASP A 51 -5.81 0.14 -0.54
CA ASP A 51 -5.54 0.76 -1.83
C ASP A 51 -4.99 2.19 -1.71
N ALA A 52 -5.35 2.92 -0.64
CA ALA A 52 -4.77 4.22 -0.33
C ALA A 52 -3.28 4.11 0.02
N ILE A 53 -2.91 3.13 0.87
CA ILE A 53 -1.52 2.86 1.22
C ILE A 53 -0.74 2.48 -0.03
N ASP A 54 -1.27 1.55 -0.83
CA ASP A 54 -0.67 1.15 -2.11
C ASP A 54 -0.44 2.36 -3.03
N ALA A 55 -1.42 3.27 -3.16
CA ALA A 55 -1.27 4.46 -3.98
C ALA A 55 -0.16 5.40 -3.49
N VAL A 56 0.00 5.54 -2.17
CA VAL A 56 1.07 6.36 -1.56
C VAL A 56 2.44 5.70 -1.74
N GLU A 57 2.52 4.37 -1.65
CA GLU A 57 3.76 3.63 -1.92
C GLU A 57 4.20 3.72 -3.38
N HIS A 58 3.24 3.73 -4.31
CA HIS A 58 3.49 3.87 -5.75
C HIS A 58 3.59 5.32 -6.21
N THR A 59 3.91 6.24 -5.31
CA THR A 59 4.14 7.65 -5.61
C THR A 59 5.57 8.03 -5.26
N ALA A 60 6.30 8.63 -6.21
CA ALA A 60 7.67 9.05 -6.00
C ALA A 60 7.77 10.13 -4.90
N ALA A 61 8.88 10.14 -4.15
CA ALA A 61 9.13 11.17 -3.15
C ALA A 61 9.06 12.58 -3.75
N GLY A 62 8.45 13.52 -3.03
CA GLY A 62 8.20 14.89 -3.49
C GLY A 62 6.98 15.03 -4.43
N VAL A 63 6.38 13.94 -4.87
CA VAL A 63 5.12 13.92 -5.64
C VAL A 63 3.96 13.65 -4.69
N HIS A 64 2.82 14.31 -4.92
CA HIS A 64 1.62 14.06 -4.12
C HIS A 64 0.60 13.21 -4.89
N VAL A 65 -0.15 12.42 -4.13
CA VAL A 65 -1.34 11.71 -4.59
C VAL A 65 -2.57 12.28 -3.87
N ASN A 66 -3.66 12.51 -4.61
CA ASN A 66 -4.96 12.81 -4.02
C ASN A 66 -5.77 11.52 -3.90
N LEU A 67 -6.02 11.07 -2.68
CA LEU A 67 -6.87 9.93 -2.37
C LEU A 67 -8.32 10.41 -2.35
N VAL A 68 -9.12 9.93 -3.30
CA VAL A 68 -10.54 10.30 -3.42
C VAL A 68 -11.38 9.15 -2.87
N THR A 69 -11.82 9.28 -1.62
CA THR A 69 -12.52 8.23 -0.87
C THR A 69 -14.04 8.33 -1.01
N HIS A 70 -14.73 7.19 -1.01
CA HIS A 70 -16.18 7.15 -1.09
C HIS A 70 -16.85 7.88 0.09
N GLY A 71 -17.95 8.59 -0.17
CA GLY A 71 -18.65 9.38 0.83
C GLY A 71 -19.33 8.58 1.94
N ASP A 72 -19.65 7.31 1.69
CA ASP A 72 -20.39 6.43 2.62
C ASP A 72 -19.61 6.13 3.90
N HIS A 73 -18.27 6.14 3.84
CA HIS A 73 -17.40 5.97 5.02
C HIS A 73 -17.25 7.22 5.86
N GLY A 74 -17.83 8.35 5.42
CA GLY A 74 -17.70 9.64 6.10
C GLY A 74 -16.29 10.23 5.99
N HIS A 75 -15.96 11.11 6.93
CA HIS A 75 -14.72 11.89 6.85
C HIS A 75 -13.47 11.00 7.04
N PRO A 76 -12.42 11.16 6.20
CA PRO A 76 -11.22 10.30 6.22
C PRO A 76 -10.41 10.36 7.52
N GLU A 77 -10.54 11.43 8.31
CA GLU A 77 -9.93 11.53 9.64
C GLU A 77 -10.29 10.38 10.58
N ARG A 78 -11.46 9.76 10.38
CA ARG A 78 -11.93 8.70 11.28
C ARG A 78 -11.29 7.34 11.01
N PHE A 79 -10.83 7.10 9.79
CA PHE A 79 -10.41 5.76 9.36
C PHE A 79 -9.10 5.78 8.57
N LEU A 80 -8.94 6.71 7.64
CA LEU A 80 -7.77 6.78 6.76
C LEU A 80 -6.56 7.42 7.46
N PHE A 81 -6.76 8.53 8.19
CA PHE A 81 -5.62 9.26 8.77
C PHE A 81 -4.88 8.45 9.85
N PRO A 82 -5.56 7.72 10.75
CA PRO A 82 -4.88 6.80 11.65
C PRO A 82 -4.07 5.74 10.90
N ALA A 83 -4.62 5.18 9.82
CA ALA A 83 -3.91 4.18 9.03
C ALA A 83 -2.69 4.75 8.29
N LEU A 84 -2.76 5.97 7.78
CA LEU A 84 -1.62 6.68 7.19
C LEU A 84 -0.55 6.96 8.24
N ALA A 85 -0.95 7.39 9.44
CA ALA A 85 -0.03 7.60 10.56
C ALA A 85 0.66 6.30 11.00
N ASP A 86 -0.09 5.22 11.13
CA ASP A 86 0.44 3.91 11.50
C ASP A 86 1.41 3.37 10.44
N ARG A 87 1.13 3.60 9.15
CA ARG A 87 1.93 3.08 8.03
C ARG A 87 3.15 3.93 7.71
N PHE A 88 3.03 5.25 7.71
CA PHE A 88 4.07 6.17 7.21
C PHE A 88 4.66 7.06 8.30
N GLY A 89 3.96 7.28 9.42
CA GLY A 89 4.46 8.14 10.50
C GLY A 89 4.88 9.52 9.98
N ASP A 90 6.11 9.91 10.32
CA ASP A 90 6.71 11.20 9.91
C ASP A 90 7.29 11.17 8.47
N ASP A 91 7.26 10.02 7.77
CA ASP A 91 7.74 9.90 6.38
C ASP A 91 6.71 10.39 5.34
N ALA A 92 5.53 10.85 5.78
CA ALA A 92 4.52 11.40 4.91
C ALA A 92 3.75 12.52 5.61
N ASP A 93 3.36 13.53 4.83
CA ASP A 93 2.39 14.54 5.23
C ASP A 93 1.06 14.28 4.53
N TRP A 94 -0.05 14.50 5.24
CA TRP A 94 -1.38 14.48 4.62
C TRP A 94 -2.29 15.59 5.12
N GLU A 95 -3.18 16.04 4.24
CA GLU A 95 -4.18 17.06 4.53
C GLU A 95 -5.51 16.72 3.86
N PHE A 96 -6.62 17.06 4.53
CA PHE A 96 -7.93 17.11 3.89
C PHE A 96 -7.99 18.34 2.97
N VAL A 97 -8.31 18.14 1.70
CA VAL A 97 -8.32 19.21 0.70
C VAL A 97 -9.73 19.70 0.41
N ASP A 98 -10.65 18.79 0.10
CA ASP A 98 -12.00 19.14 -0.35
C ASP A 98 -12.97 17.96 -0.29
N ARG A 99 -14.26 18.26 -0.44
CA ARG A 99 -15.32 17.27 -0.68
C ARG A 99 -15.85 17.42 -2.10
N CYS A 100 -15.75 16.35 -2.89
CA CYS A 100 -16.27 16.31 -4.24
C CYS A 100 -17.82 16.37 -4.27
N GLY A 101 -18.39 16.88 -5.35
CA GLY A 101 -19.85 17.01 -5.52
C GLY A 101 -20.63 15.69 -5.52
N CYS A 102 -19.96 14.56 -5.76
CA CYS A 102 -20.51 13.21 -5.59
C CYS A 102 -20.63 12.78 -4.11
N GLY A 103 -20.04 13.55 -3.20
CA GLY A 103 -20.03 13.27 -1.76
C GLY A 103 -18.73 12.69 -1.23
N GLY A 104 -17.80 12.27 -2.09
CA GLY A 104 -16.49 11.74 -1.73
C GLY A 104 -15.52 12.79 -1.15
N TYR A 105 -14.51 12.33 -0.40
CA TYR A 105 -13.55 13.18 0.30
C TYR A 105 -12.16 13.05 -0.32
N VAL A 106 -11.50 14.20 -0.50
CA VAL A 106 -10.16 14.29 -1.10
C VAL A 106 -9.13 14.53 0.00
N THR A 107 -8.23 13.57 0.17
CA THR A 107 -7.05 13.68 1.04
C THR A 107 -5.81 13.76 0.16
N ARG A 108 -4.97 14.78 0.34
CA ARG A 108 -3.68 14.86 -0.35
C ARG A 108 -2.60 14.27 0.54
N VAL A 109 -1.77 13.40 -0.01
CA VAL A 109 -0.64 12.77 0.68
C VAL A 109 0.63 12.99 -0.12
N ARG A 110 1.75 13.26 0.56
CA ARG A 110 3.08 13.38 -0.05
C ARG A 110 4.11 12.75 0.89
N ARG A 111 5.04 11.97 0.32
CA ARG A 111 6.24 11.45 0.97
C ARG A 111 7.48 12.27 0.59
#